data_AF-A0A2P8ETX9-F1
#
_entry.id   AF-A0A2P8ETX9-F1
#
_cell.length_a   1.000
_cell.length_b   1.000
_cell.length_c   1.000
_cell.angle_alpha   90.00
_cell.angle_beta   90.00
_cell.angle_gamma   90.00
#
_symmetry.space_group_name_H-M   'P 1'
#
loop_
_entity.id
_entity.type
_entity.pdbx_description
1 polymer ?
#
loop_
_entity_poly.entity_id
_entity_poly.type
_entity_poly.pdbx_seq_one_letter_code
_entity_poly.pdbx_strand_id
1 'polypeptide(L)' 'MEKPLPPADGECCESACEPCVWDTYYAEMRLWQEEQKRLQEQAEKDLNNVE' A
#
# COMPACT_ATOMS: atom_id res chain seq x y z
N MET A 1 6.47 -3.12 6.41
CA MET A 1 5.34 -3.64 5.62
C MET A 1 5.79 -3.82 4.19
N GLU A 2 5.49 -4.96 3.57
CA GLU A 2 5.84 -5.18 2.15
C GLU A 2 4.81 -4.51 1.23
N LYS A 3 5.22 -4.19 -0.01
CA LYS A 3 4.32 -3.56 -0.98
C LYS A 3 3.33 -4.62 -1.48
N PRO A 4 2.00 -4.41 -1.33
CA PRO A 4 1.01 -5.33 -1.87
C PRO A 4 1.14 -5.43 -3.40
N LEU A 5 0.90 -6.64 -3.89
CA LEU A 5 0.93 -6.95 -5.31
C LEU A 5 -0.48 -6.80 -5.88
N PRO A 6 -0.62 -6.28 -7.11
CA PRO A 6 -1.92 -6.27 -7.76
C PRO A 6 -2.42 -7.70 -7.99
N PRO A 7 -3.74 -7.92 -7.99
CA PRO A 7 -4.33 -9.20 -8.39
C PRO A 7 -3.91 -9.56 -9.82
N ALA A 8 -3.80 -10.85 -10.10
CA ALA A 8 -3.42 -11.32 -11.43
C ALA A 8 -4.57 -11.17 -12.44
N ASP A 9 -4.23 -11.20 -13.73
CA ASP A 9 -5.23 -11.21 -14.80
C ASP A 9 -6.18 -12.41 -14.63
N GLY A 10 -7.48 -12.13 -14.57
CA GLY A 10 -8.53 -13.14 -14.40
C GLY A 10 -8.94 -13.44 -12.95
N GLU A 11 -8.27 -12.89 -11.93
CA GLU A 11 -8.77 -12.94 -10.55
C GLU A 11 -9.91 -11.95 -10.29
N CYS A 12 -9.97 -10.90 -11.12
CA CYS A 12 -11.08 -9.97 -11.11
C CYS A 12 -12.26 -10.55 -11.90
N CYS A 13 -13.33 -10.88 -11.20
CA CYS A 13 -14.60 -11.30 -11.82
C CYS A 13 -15.39 -10.14 -12.47
N GLU A 14 -14.83 -8.93 -12.45
CA GLU A 14 -15.32 -7.62 -12.95
C GLU A 14 -16.68 -7.13 -12.42
N SER A 15 -17.67 -7.99 -12.25
CA SER A 15 -19.02 -7.65 -11.77
C SER A 15 -19.75 -8.80 -11.06
N ALA A 16 -19.14 -9.98 -10.94
CA ALA A 16 -19.82 -11.17 -10.41
C ALA A 16 -19.45 -11.55 -8.96
N CYS A 17 -18.36 -11.00 -8.41
CA CYS A 17 -17.84 -11.37 -7.10
C CYS A 17 -17.81 -10.18 -6.15
N GLU A 18 -18.46 -10.30 -5.00
CA GLU A 18 -18.32 -9.39 -3.85
C GLU A 18 -17.79 -10.19 -2.65
N PRO A 19 -16.71 -9.72 -1.96
CA PRO A 19 -15.98 -8.47 -2.19
C PRO A 19 -15.08 -8.49 -3.43
N CYS A 20 -14.85 -7.32 -4.04
CA CYS A 20 -13.95 -7.19 -5.19
C CYS A 20 -12.49 -7.35 -4.74
N VAL A 21 -11.69 -8.15 -5.46
CA VAL A 21 -10.26 -8.34 -5.16
C VAL A 21 -9.47 -7.02 -5.14
N TRP A 22 -9.91 -6.05 -5.93
CA TRP A 22 -9.32 -4.72 -5.96
C TRP A 22 -9.59 -3.92 -4.68
N ASP A 23 -10.70 -4.16 -3.98
CA ASP A 23 -11.01 -3.44 -2.73
C ASP A 23 -9.99 -3.80 -1.66
N THR A 24 -9.67 -5.08 -1.51
CA THR A 24 -8.64 -5.57 -0.60
C THR A 24 -7.28 -4.99 -0.98
N TYR A 25 -6.89 -5.11 -2.25
CA TYR A 25 -5.63 -4.56 -2.74
C TYR A 25 -5.49 -3.06 -2.44
N TYR A 26 -6.51 -2.25 -2.70
CA TYR A 26 -6.46 -0.81 -2.43
C TYR A 26 -6.45 -0.49 -0.93
N ALA A 27 -7.12 -1.28 -0.10
CA ALA A 27 -7.06 -1.14 1.35
C ALA A 27 -5.63 -1.38 1.87
N GLU A 28 -5.01 -2.49 1.47
CA GLU A 28 -3.63 -2.80 1.84
C GLU A 28 -2.65 -1.78 1.27
N MET A 29 -2.91 -1.28 0.05
CA MET A 29 -2.04 -0.31 -0.58
C MET A 29 -2.06 1.04 0.14
N ARG A 30 -3.22 1.48 0.64
CA ARG A 30 -3.29 2.70 1.47
C ARG A 30 -2.44 2.58 2.72
N LEU A 31 -2.55 1.46 3.44
CA LEU A 31 -1.76 1.22 4.66
C LEU A 31 -0.25 1.22 4.38
N TRP A 32 0.17 0.60 3.28
CA TRP A 32 1.57 0.63 2.88
C TRP A 32 2.04 2.04 2.55
N GLN A 33 1.25 2.84 1.81
CA GLN A 33 1.62 4.21 1.46
C GLN A 33 1.77 5.10 2.70
N GLU A 34 0.87 4.96 3.67
CA GLU A 34 0.94 5.66 4.95
C GLU A 34 2.22 5.30 5.71
N GLU A 35 2.56 4.02 5.75
CA GLU A 35 3.80 3.55 6.40
C GLU A 35 5.05 4.05 5.67
N GLN A 36 5.08 4.01 4.33
CA GLN A 36 6.20 4.56 3.56
C GLN A 36 6.40 6.04 3.84
N LYS A 37 5.31 6.82 3.88
CA LYS A 37 5.37 8.24 4.20
C LYS A 37 5.93 8.48 5.59
N ARG A 38 5.47 7.72 6.60
CA ARG A 38 5.99 7.81 7.97
C ARG A 38 7.49 7.52 8.04
N LEU A 39 7.96 6.50 7.31
CA LEU A 39 9.38 6.13 7.26
C LEU A 39 10.22 7.21 6.56
N GLN A 40 9.70 7.81 5.48
CA GLN A 40 10.36 8.92 4.78
C GLN A 40 10.49 10.15 5.69
N GLU A 41 9.40 10.57 6.34
CA GLU A 41 9.42 11.70 7.27
C GLU A 41 10.38 11.46 8.46
N GLN A 42 10.46 10.22 8.95
CA GLN A 42 11.42 9.87 10.00
C GLN A 42 12.86 9.94 9.49
N ALA A 43 13.14 9.38 8.31
CA ALA A 43 14.47 9.42 7.71
C ALA A 43 14.93 10.86 7.44
N GLU A 44 14.04 11.73 6.96
CA GLU A 44 14.33 13.16 6.77
C GLU A 44 14.64 13.86 8.10
N LYS A 45 13.87 13.60 9.16
CA LYS A 45 14.14 14.14 10.51
C LYS A 45 15.47 13.64 11.05
N ASP A 46 15.76 12.36 10.89
CA ASP A 46 17.01 11.76 11.37
C ASP A 46 18.22 12.36 10.65
N LEU A 47 18.13 12.63 9.34
CA LEU A 47 19.20 13.32 8.59
C LEU A 47 19.39 14.77 9.03
N ASN A 48 18.31 15.49 9.36
CA ASN A 48 18.38 16.90 9.75
C ASN A 48 18.80 17.11 11.22
N ASN A 49 18.81 16.07 12.05
CA ASN A 49 19.17 16.17 13.48
C ASN A 49 20.66 15.84 13.76
N VAL A 50 21.50 15.69 12.73
CA VAL A 50 22.95 15.41 12.85
C VAL A 50 23.78 16.69 12.64
N GLU A 51 23.31 17.83 13.16
CA GLU A 51 24.08 19.10 13.22
C GLU A 51 24.64 19.39 14.62
#